data_AF-A0A850CF65-F1
#
_entry.id   AF-A0A850CF65-F1
#
_cell.length_a   1.000
_cell.length_b   1.000
_cell.length_c   1.000
_cell.angle_alpha   90.00
_cell.angle_beta   90.00
_cell.angle_gamma   90.00
#
_symmetry.space_group_name_H-M   'P 1'
#
loop_
_entity.id
_entity.type
_entity.pdbx_description
1 polymer ?
#
loop_
_entity_poly.entity_id
_entity_poly.type
_entity_poly.pdbx_seq_one_letter_code
_entity_poly.pdbx_strand_id
1 'polypeptide(L)' 'MSYVSYVFRTYFGYTESMAEKLMLDVHNKGRAAVSSGSREEMERDVHAMHGYGLWATLTQDK' A
#
# COMPACT_ATOMS: atom_id res chain seq x y z
N MET A 1 -13.25 2.37 -0.98
CA MET A 1 -13.02 0.90 -0.91
C MET A 1 -12.57 0.52 0.49
N SER A 2 -13.47 -0.02 1.32
CA SER A 2 -13.23 -0.33 2.74
C SER A 2 -12.11 -1.35 2.98
N TYR A 3 -11.97 -2.36 2.10
CA TYR A 3 -10.96 -3.42 2.26
C TYR A 3 -9.52 -2.92 2.10
N VAL A 4 -9.23 -2.12 1.08
CA VAL A 4 -7.88 -1.57 0.85
C VAL A 4 -7.44 -0.69 2.02
N SER A 5 -8.34 0.17 2.51
CA SER A 5 -8.08 0.98 3.70
C SER A 5 -7.82 0.11 4.94
N TYR A 6 -8.60 -0.97 5.13
CA TYR A 6 -8.36 -1.94 6.21
C TYR A 6 -6.97 -2.61 6.12
N VAL A 7 -6.56 -3.04 4.92
CA VAL A 7 -5.21 -3.63 4.73
C VAL A 7 -4.13 -2.62 5.04
N PHE A 8 -4.27 -1.36 4.59
CA PHE A 8 -3.30 -0.31 4.88
C PHE A 8 -3.18 0.00 6.38
N ARG A 9 -4.30 -0.02 7.12
CA ARG A 9 -4.29 0.12 8.59
C ARG A 9 -3.63 -1.07 9.26
N THR A 10 -3.95 -2.28 8.82
CA THR A 10 -3.54 -3.52 9.49
C THR A 10 -2.06 -3.84 9.27
N TYR A 11 -1.59 -3.66 8.03
CA TYR A 11 -0.22 -4.04 7.65
C TYR A 11 0.79 -2.89 7.85
N PHE A 12 0.47 -1.69 7.38
CA PHE A 12 1.38 -0.53 7.49
C PHE A 12 1.17 0.29 8.76
N GLY A 13 0.15 -0.02 9.57
CA GLY A 13 -0.14 0.69 10.81
C GLY A 13 -0.67 2.11 10.61
N TYR A 14 -1.17 2.44 9.41
CA TYR A 14 -1.66 3.78 9.11
C TYR A 14 -2.93 4.12 9.90
N THR A 15 -3.08 5.41 10.20
CA THR A 15 -4.33 5.94 10.75
C THR A 15 -5.45 5.77 9.72
N GLU A 16 -6.69 5.78 10.20
CA GLU A 16 -7.87 5.67 9.33
C GLU A 16 -7.90 6.74 8.23
N SER A 17 -7.60 7.99 8.58
CA SER A 17 -7.57 9.10 7.63
C SER A 17 -6.50 8.95 6.55
N MET A 18 -5.31 8.45 6.92
CA MET A 18 -4.22 8.24 5.98
C MET A 18 -4.51 7.04 5.06
N ALA A 19 -5.00 5.94 5.62
CA ALA A 19 -5.39 4.76 4.86
C ALA A 19 -6.53 5.06 3.87
N GLU A 20 -7.51 5.85 4.28
CA GLU A 20 -8.58 6.32 3.41
C GLU A 20 -8.05 7.20 2.28
N LYS A 21 -7.16 8.15 2.59
CA LYS A 21 -6.53 9.00 1.57
C LYS A 21 -5.75 8.19 0.53
N LEU A 22 -4.90 7.25 0.97
CA LEU A 22 -4.11 6.40 0.08
C LEU A 22 -5.01 5.48 -0.76
N MET A 23 -6.06 4.94 -0.15
CA MET A 23 -7.05 4.15 -0.88
C MET A 23 -7.77 4.99 -1.95
N LEU A 24 -8.15 6.24 -1.64
CA LEU A 24 -8.74 7.15 -2.62
C LEU A 24 -7.75 7.48 -3.74
N ASP A 25 -6.46 7.62 -3.44
CA ASP A 25 -5.42 7.78 -4.47
C ASP A 25 -5.36 6.54 -5.39
N VAL A 26 -5.40 5.32 -4.84
CA VAL A 26 -5.51 4.10 -5.66
C VAL A 26 -6.77 4.11 -6.52
N HIS A 27 -7.92 4.49 -5.94
CA HIS A 27 -9.20 4.50 -6.65
C HIS A 27 -9.24 5.51 -7.80
N ASN A 28 -8.74 6.71 -7.58
CA ASN A 28 -8.84 7.81 -8.54
C ASN A 28 -7.66 7.84 -9.53
N LYS A 29 -6.45 7.47 -9.08
CA LYS A 29 -5.20 7.56 -9.87
C LYS A 29 -4.67 6.20 -10.33
N GLY A 30 -5.29 5.11 -9.89
CA GLY A 30 -4.88 3.73 -10.19
C GLY A 30 -3.68 3.23 -9.38
N ARG A 31 -3.04 4.07 -8.56
CA ARG A 31 -1.87 3.71 -7.73
C ARG A 31 -1.66 4.68 -6.58
N ALA A 32 -0.96 4.23 -5.54
CA ALA A 32 -0.45 5.06 -4.45
C ALA A 32 0.87 4.48 -3.92
N ALA A 33 1.78 5.33 -3.47
CA ALA A 33 2.97 4.91 -2.73
C ALA A 33 2.58 4.68 -1.25
N VAL A 34 2.74 3.46 -0.77
CA VAL A 34 2.27 3.01 0.57
C VAL A 34 3.39 2.56 1.49
N SER A 35 4.62 2.48 1.00
CA SER A 35 5.82 2.14 1.77
C SER A 35 7.05 2.69 1.05
N SER A 36 8.10 2.99 1.80
CA SER A 36 9.42 3.36 1.31
C SER A 36 10.47 2.81 2.27
N GLY A 37 11.60 2.36 1.74
CA GLY A 37 12.64 1.76 2.57
C GLY A 37 13.71 1.05 1.74
N SER A 38 14.42 0.14 2.39
CA SER A 38 15.36 -0.75 1.71
C SER A 38 14.62 -1.66 0.72
N ARG A 39 15.34 -2.13 -0.30
CA ARG A 39 14.78 -3.06 -1.29
C ARG A 39 14.18 -4.31 -0.62
N GLU A 40 14.86 -4.84 0.40
CA GLU A 40 14.45 -6.04 1.13
C GLU A 40 13.17 -5.83 1.95
N GLU A 41 12.97 -4.65 2.54
CA GLU A 41 11.72 -4.28 3.20
C GLU A 41 10.59 -4.20 2.19
N MET A 42 10.80 -3.48 1.08
CA MET A 42 9.74 -3.29 0.10
C MET A 42 9.38 -4.59 -0.64
N GLU A 43 10.34 -5.49 -0.89
CA GLU A 43 10.06 -6.82 -1.46
C GLU A 43 9.14 -7.65 -0.55
N ARG A 44 9.32 -7.55 0.78
CA ARG A 44 8.41 -8.17 1.77
C ARG A 44 7.02 -7.54 1.72
N ASP A 45 6.94 -6.22 1.64
CA ASP A 45 5.66 -5.50 1.55
C ASP A 45 4.88 -5.91 0.30
N VAL A 46 5.53 -5.97 -0.86
CA VAL A 46 4.90 -6.40 -2.12
C VAL A 46 4.40 -7.83 -2.02
N HIS A 47 5.19 -8.75 -1.45
CA HIS A 47 4.76 -10.12 -1.25
C HIS A 47 3.51 -10.20 -0.35
N ALA A 48 3.50 -9.43 0.75
CA ALA A 48 2.36 -9.37 1.65
C ALA A 48 1.12 -8.79 0.96
N MET A 49 1.25 -7.71 0.18
CA MET A 49 0.14 -7.12 -0.58
C MET A 49 -0.49 -8.15 -1.52
N HIS A 50 0.31 -8.94 -2.25
CA HIS A 50 -0.22 -10.04 -3.06
C HIS A 50 -0.95 -11.10 -2.23
N GLY A 51 -0.46 -11.41 -1.02
CA GLY A 51 -1.14 -12.28 -0.06
C GLY A 51 -2.51 -11.74 0.39
N TYR A 52 -2.66 -10.41 0.48
CA TYR A 52 -3.95 -9.76 0.73
C TYR A 52 -4.85 -9.65 -0.52
N GLY A 53 -4.39 -10.14 -1.68
CA GLY A 53 -5.08 -10.00 -2.96
C GLY A 53 -4.95 -8.62 -3.60
N LEU A 54 -4.01 -7.79 -3.12
CA LEU A 54 -3.71 -6.47 -3.68
C LEU A 54 -2.52 -6.58 -4.64
N TRP A 55 -2.66 -6.04 -5.84
CA TRP A 55 -1.54 -5.93 -6.75
C TRP A 55 -0.61 -4.78 -6.32
N ALA A 56 0.67 -5.08 -6.11
CA ALA A 56 1.68 -4.10 -5.71
C ALA A 56 2.95 -4.25 -6.55
N THR A 57 3.67 -3.16 -6.74
CA THR A 57 4.93 -3.11 -7.48
C THR A 57 5.97 -2.27 -6.76
N LEU A 58 7.25 -2.53 -7.06
CA LEU A 58 8.37 -1.70 -6.61
C LEU A 58 8.74 -0.68 -7.67
N THR A 59 9.14 0.50 -7.25
CA THR A 59 9.68 1.53 -8.13
C THR A 59 10.79 2.27 -7.39
N GLN A 60 11.88 2.55 -8.09
CA GLN A 60 12.94 3.41 -7.59
C GLN A 60 12.57 4.86 -7.88
N ASP A 61 12.57 5.69 -6.83
CA ASP A 61 12.42 7.14 -6.99
C ASP A 61 13.63 7.67 -7.76
N LYS A 62 13.39 8.46 -8.81
CA LYS A 62 14.44 8.94 -9.73
C LYS A 62 15.04 10.26 -9.28
#